data_AF-A0AAJ3LSP6-F1
#
_entry.id   AF-A0AAJ3LSP6-F1
#
_cell.length_a   1.000
_cell.length_b   1.000
_cell.length_c   1.000
_cell.angle_alpha   90.00
_cell.angle_beta   90.00
_cell.angle_gamma   90.00
#
_symmetry.space_group_name_H-M   'P 1'
#
loop_
_entity.id
_entity.type
_entity.pdbx_description
1 polymer ?
#
loop_
_entity_poly.entity_id
_entity_poly.type
_entity_poly.pdbx_seq_one_letter_code
_entity_poly.pdbx_strand_id
1 'polypeptide(L)'
;MDKVNLLEVRRKRFINSVLIYIKQNGKKAEFKSKVNSKTVITEINFENLNNFFRDIYEEKDCRQRCKWSDKDIYNTYERLYKSNGSISEMGKFMIDYIVEYLPPYLNGEEYKYHDVF
;
A
#
# COMPACT_ATOMS: atom_id res chain seq x y z
N MET A 1 -7.36 -10.27 -26.79
CA MET A 1 -6.88 -10.64 -25.44
C MET A 1 -6.30 -9.37 -24.86
N ASP A 2 -7.00 -8.72 -23.94
CA ASP A 2 -6.53 -7.46 -23.36
C ASP A 2 -5.12 -7.65 -22.81
N LYS A 3 -4.21 -6.72 -23.14
CA LYS A 3 -2.88 -6.67 -22.52
C LYS A 3 -3.10 -6.47 -21.03
N VAL A 4 -3.10 -7.56 -20.28
CA VAL A 4 -3.21 -7.55 -18.82
C VAL A 4 -2.13 -6.61 -18.29
N ASN A 5 -2.53 -5.52 -17.64
CA ASN A 5 -1.61 -4.59 -17.05
C ASN A 5 -0.91 -5.28 -15.87
N LEU A 6 0.35 -5.68 -16.07
CA LEU A 6 1.12 -6.45 -15.09
C LEU A 6 1.28 -5.68 -13.77
N LEU A 7 1.41 -4.35 -13.83
CA LEU A 7 1.49 -3.50 -12.65
C LEU A 7 0.23 -3.62 -11.80
N GLU A 8 -0.93 -3.48 -12.44
CA GLU A 8 -2.22 -3.64 -11.75
C GLU A 8 -2.36 -5.03 -11.14
N VAL A 9 -2.01 -6.09 -11.87
CA VAL A 9 -2.08 -7.46 -11.35
C VAL A 9 -1.19 -7.64 -10.11
N ARG A 10 0.05 -7.13 -10.15
CA ARG A 10 1.00 -7.27 -9.04
C ARG A 10 0.56 -6.44 -7.82
N ARG A 11 0.07 -5.21 -8.02
CA ARG A 11 -0.55 -4.40 -6.96
C ARG A 11 -1.71 -5.16 -6.30
N LYS A 12 -2.66 -5.66 -7.09
CA LYS A 12 -3.85 -6.37 -6.58
C LYS A 12 -3.47 -7.64 -5.80
N ARG A 13 -2.47 -8.40 -6.28
CA ARG A 13 -1.95 -9.58 -5.57
C ARG A 13 -1.34 -9.19 -4.23
N PHE A 14 -0.52 -8.14 -4.19
CA PHE A 14 0.07 -7.66 -2.95
C PHE A 14 -1.01 -7.18 -1.95
N ILE A 15 -2.01 -6.41 -2.40
CA ILE A 15 -3.14 -5.98 -1.56
C ILE A 15 -3.86 -7.19 -0.93
N ASN A 16 -4.12 -8.24 -1.72
CA ASN A 16 -4.73 -9.46 -1.19
C ASN A 16 -3.84 -10.11 -0.12
N SER A 17 -2.52 -10.18 -0.33
CA SER A 17 -1.58 -10.68 0.68
C SER A 17 -1.61 -9.88 1.97
N VAL A 18 -1.72 -8.54 1.89
CA VAL A 18 -1.87 -7.65 3.06
C VAL A 18 -3.17 -7.95 3.81
N LEU A 19 -4.30 -8.00 3.12
CA LEU A 19 -5.61 -8.25 3.74
C LEU A 19 -5.67 -9.64 4.42
N ILE A 20 -5.10 -10.66 3.77
CA ILE A 20 -4.97 -12.00 4.35
C ILE A 20 -4.11 -11.96 5.61
N TYR A 21 -2.95 -11.30 5.55
CA TYR A 21 -2.05 -11.19 6.69
C TYR A 21 -2.73 -10.52 7.90
N ILE A 22 -3.45 -9.43 7.68
CA ILE A 22 -4.17 -8.72 8.75
C ILE A 22 -5.24 -9.62 9.37
N LYS A 23 -6.05 -10.28 8.53
CA LYS A 23 -7.10 -11.21 8.98
C LYS A 23 -6.53 -12.38 9.78
N GLN A 24 -5.41 -12.96 9.35
CA GLN A 24 -4.75 -14.08 10.04
C GLN A 24 -4.18 -13.69 11.41
N ASN A 25 -3.77 -12.44 11.59
CA ASN A 25 -3.26 -11.94 12.87
C ASN A 25 -4.37 -11.55 13.87
N GLY A 26 -5.63 -11.93 13.60
CA GLY A 26 -6.76 -11.73 14.51
C GLY A 26 -7.13 -10.27 14.75
N LYS A 27 -6.56 -9.34 13.97
CA LYS A 27 -6.88 -7.92 14.04
C LYS A 27 -8.08 -7.64 13.14
N LYS A 28 -9.01 -6.81 13.61
CA LYS A 28 -9.91 -6.11 12.69
C LYS A 28 -9.04 -5.39 11.66
N ALA A 29 -9.49 -5.32 10.41
CA ALA A 29 -8.80 -4.58 9.35
C ALA A 29 -8.96 -3.07 9.56
N GLU A 30 -8.66 -2.58 10.77
CA GLU A 30 -8.76 -1.19 11.16
C GLU A 30 -7.52 -0.81 11.95
N PHE A 31 -7.05 0.43 11.79
CA PHE A 31 -6.07 1.02 12.68
C PHE A 31 -6.55 2.36 13.21
N LYS A 32 -6.12 2.67 14.43
CA LYS A 32 -6.31 3.98 15.06
C LYS A 32 -5.07 4.81 14.79
N SER A 33 -5.27 5.97 14.18
CA SER A 33 -4.20 6.93 13.88
C SER A 33 -4.61 8.33 14.32
N LYS A 34 -3.63 9.22 14.48
CA LYS A 34 -3.87 10.65 14.69
C LYS A 34 -3.70 11.37 13.35
N VAL A 35 -4.75 12.05 12.91
CA VAL A 35 -4.82 12.83 11.67
C VAL A 35 -5.27 14.22 12.10
N ASN A 36 -4.47 15.26 11.85
CA ASN A 36 -4.72 16.62 12.34
C ASN A 36 -5.14 16.70 13.83
N SER A 37 -4.39 16.02 14.71
CA SER A 37 -4.67 15.93 16.16
C SER A 37 -6.02 15.28 16.54
N LYS A 38 -6.77 14.72 15.58
CA LYS A 38 -7.98 13.93 15.80
C LYS A 38 -7.66 12.45 15.67
N THR A 39 -8.24 11.64 16.55
CA THR A 39 -8.16 10.18 16.43
C THR A 39 -9.13 9.73 15.35
N VAL A 40 -8.61 9.06 14.32
CA VAL A 40 -9.39 8.47 13.23
C VAL A 40 -9.26 6.95 13.32
N ILE A 41 -10.38 6.26 13.07
CA ILE A 41 -10.39 4.82 12.82
C ILE A 41 -10.46 4.64 11.32
N THR A 42 -9.43 4.04 10.74
CA THR A 42 -9.39 3.78 9.31
C THR A 42 -9.61 2.30 9.08
N GLU A 43 -10.68 1.97 8.37
CA GLU A 43 -10.91 0.63 7.86
C GLU A 43 -10.13 0.41 6.55
N ILE A 44 -9.42 -0.70 6.52
CA ILE A 44 -8.66 -1.17 5.37
C ILE A 44 -9.52 -2.13 4.59
N ASN A 45 -9.78 -1.77 3.34
CA ASN A 45 -10.39 -2.65 2.37
C ASN A 45 -9.59 -2.60 1.06
N PHE A 46 -9.96 -3.46 0.13
CA PHE A 46 -9.27 -3.57 -1.14
C PHE A 46 -9.30 -2.27 -1.96
N GLU A 47 -10.43 -1.57 -1.96
CA GLU A 47 -10.62 -0.36 -2.76
C GLU A 47 -9.75 0.80 -2.25
N ASN A 48 -9.79 1.06 -0.95
CA ASN A 48 -8.99 2.08 -0.29
C ASN A 48 -7.49 1.83 -0.51
N LEU A 49 -7.04 0.57 -0.35
CA LEU A 49 -5.65 0.21 -0.62
C LEU A 49 -5.29 0.37 -2.11
N ASN A 50 -6.17 -0.05 -3.02
CA ASN A 50 -5.88 0.02 -4.45
C ASN A 50 -5.75 1.47 -4.94
N ASN A 51 -6.62 2.37 -4.48
CA ASN A 51 -6.53 3.79 -4.80
C ASN A 51 -5.29 4.42 -4.15
N PHE A 52 -5.05 4.15 -2.86
CA PHE A 52 -3.86 4.62 -2.16
C PHE A 52 -2.55 4.20 -2.85
N PHE A 53 -2.40 2.91 -3.18
CA PHE A 53 -1.19 2.42 -3.84
C PHE A 53 -1.00 3.05 -5.23
N ARG A 54 -2.08 3.21 -6.01
CA ARG A 54 -2.00 3.87 -7.32
C ARG A 54 -1.60 5.34 -7.20
N ASP A 55 -2.28 6.07 -6.32
CA ASP A 55 -2.20 7.53 -6.28
C ASP A 55 -1.00 8.02 -5.48
N ILE A 56 -0.57 7.27 -4.46
CA ILE A 56 0.51 7.66 -3.55
C ILE A 56 1.78 6.88 -3.88
N TYR A 57 1.79 5.57 -3.67
CA TYR A 57 3.00 4.77 -3.85
C TYR A 57 3.50 4.77 -5.30
N GLU A 58 2.64 4.45 -6.26
CA GLU A 58 3.05 4.35 -7.66
C GLU A 58 3.31 5.72 -8.28
N GLU A 59 2.38 6.66 -8.10
CA GLU A 59 2.46 7.95 -8.77
C GLU A 59 3.41 8.93 -8.07
N LYS A 60 3.24 9.17 -6.76
CA LYS A 60 4.07 10.14 -6.03
C LYS A 60 5.46 9.60 -5.73
N ASP A 61 5.54 8.44 -5.09
CA ASP A 61 6.82 7.90 -4.65
C ASP A 61 7.62 7.29 -5.80
N CYS A 62 7.05 6.33 -6.53
CA CYS A 62 7.80 5.63 -7.56
C CYS A 62 8.06 6.50 -8.79
N ARG A 63 7.02 7.04 -9.44
CA ARG A 63 7.18 7.77 -10.71
C ARG A 63 7.70 9.18 -10.51
N GLN A 64 7.04 10.01 -9.70
CA GLN A 64 7.40 11.42 -9.59
C GLN A 64 8.71 11.63 -8.85
N ARG A 65 8.92 10.93 -7.73
CA ARG A 65 10.13 11.08 -6.92
C ARG A 65 11.28 10.19 -7.39
N CYS A 66 11.09 8.87 -7.40
CA CYS A 66 12.17 7.93 -7.71
C CYS A 66 12.44 7.75 -9.22
N LYS A 67 11.61 8.35 -10.09
CA LYS A 67 11.70 8.23 -11.55
C LYS A 67 11.66 6.79 -12.05
N TRP A 68 10.96 5.92 -11.33
CA TRP A 68 10.80 4.51 -11.68
C TRP A 68 9.88 4.32 -12.87
N SER A 69 10.19 3.32 -13.69
CA SER A 69 9.30 2.84 -14.74
C SER A 69 8.25 1.87 -14.15
N ASP A 70 7.17 1.61 -14.89
CA ASP A 70 6.18 0.59 -14.49
C ASP A 70 6.83 -0.78 -14.24
N LYS A 71 7.92 -1.09 -14.96
CA LYS A 71 8.71 -2.31 -14.77
C LYS A 71 9.37 -2.39 -13.41
N ASP A 72 9.98 -1.30 -12.95
CA ASP A 72 10.62 -1.25 -11.64
C ASP A 72 9.58 -1.40 -10.52
N ILE A 73 8.40 -0.80 -10.71
CA ILE A 73 7.30 -0.85 -9.76
C ILE A 73 6.72 -2.27 -9.65
N TYR A 74 6.36 -2.91 -10.78
CA TYR A 74 5.76 -4.24 -10.72
C TYR A 74 6.76 -5.32 -10.27
N ASN A 75 8.06 -5.15 -10.57
CA ASN A 75 9.12 -6.02 -10.04
C ASN A 75 9.27 -5.84 -8.53
N THR A 76 9.11 -4.63 -8.02
CA THR A 76 9.11 -4.38 -6.57
C THR A 76 7.92 -5.05 -5.90
N TYR A 77 6.69 -4.89 -6.43
CA TYR A 77 5.53 -5.60 -5.90
C TYR A 77 5.72 -7.13 -5.85
N GLU A 78 6.34 -7.72 -6.87
CA GLU A 78 6.65 -9.16 -6.87
C GLU A 78 7.51 -9.59 -5.68
N ARG A 79 8.38 -8.71 -5.16
CA ARG A 79 9.20 -8.98 -3.99
C ARG A 79 8.44 -8.84 -2.67
N LEU A 80 7.28 -8.19 -2.66
CA LEU A 80 6.52 -7.92 -1.43
C LEU A 80 5.68 -9.12 -0.97
N TYR A 81 5.43 -10.11 -1.83
CA TYR A 81 4.68 -11.31 -1.48
C TYR A 81 5.37 -12.57 -2.03
N LYS A 82 5.13 -13.71 -1.38
CA LYS A 82 5.68 -15.02 -1.76
C LYS A 82 4.80 -15.69 -2.82
N SER A 83 5.35 -16.66 -3.53
CA SER A 83 4.61 -17.43 -4.56
C SER A 83 3.33 -18.09 -4.02
N ASN A 84 3.31 -18.45 -2.73
CA ASN A 84 2.13 -19.01 -2.05
C ASN A 84 1.09 -17.95 -1.63
N GLY A 85 1.26 -16.69 -2.01
CA GLY A 85 0.34 -15.58 -1.71
C GLY A 85 0.49 -14.96 -0.31
N SER A 86 1.38 -15.49 0.54
CA SER A 86 1.67 -14.86 1.84
C SER A 86 2.55 -13.63 1.69
N ILE A 87 2.41 -12.66 2.60
CA ILE A 87 3.27 -11.48 2.61
C ILE A 87 4.73 -11.87 2.91
N SER A 88 5.68 -11.23 2.25
CA SER A 88 7.12 -11.40 2.54
C SER A 88 7.54 -10.54 3.73
N GLU A 89 8.76 -10.72 4.24
CA GLU A 89 9.31 -9.81 5.25
C GLU A 89 9.43 -8.37 4.71
N MET A 90 9.83 -8.22 3.44
CA MET A 90 9.85 -6.91 2.78
C MET A 90 8.45 -6.29 2.68
N GLY A 91 7.44 -7.11 2.41
CA GLY A 91 6.05 -6.69 2.37
C GLY A 91 5.51 -6.26 3.73
N LYS A 92 6.02 -6.81 4.84
CA LYS A 92 5.62 -6.37 6.18
C LYS A 92 6.06 -4.93 6.47
N PHE A 93 7.23 -4.49 5.99
CA PHE A 93 7.63 -3.08 6.11
C PHE A 93 6.67 -2.14 5.37
N MET A 94 6.05 -2.61 4.28
CA MET A 94 5.03 -1.83 3.59
C MET A 94 3.72 -1.71 4.39
N ILE A 95 3.50 -2.52 5.43
CA ILE A 95 2.35 -2.35 6.33
C ILE A 95 2.54 -1.10 7.18
N ASP A 96 3.74 -0.82 7.67
CA ASP A 96 4.02 0.39 8.44
C ASP A 96 3.77 1.64 7.59
N TYR A 97 4.20 1.60 6.32
CA TYR A 97 3.87 2.63 5.33
C TYR A 97 2.36 2.81 5.14
N ILE A 98 1.57 1.72 5.06
CA ILE A 98 0.11 1.82 4.99
C ILE A 98 -0.44 2.49 6.26
N VAL A 99 0.02 2.08 7.45
CA VAL A 99 -0.46 2.62 8.73
C VAL A 99 -0.15 4.11 8.87
N GLU A 100 1.00 4.54 8.35
CA GLU A 100 1.43 5.94 8.38
C GLU A 100 0.66 6.81 7.38
N TYR A 101 0.56 6.39 6.12
CA TYR A 101 0.13 7.28 5.03
C TYR A 101 -1.32 7.07 4.56
N LEU A 102 -1.93 5.89 4.74
CA LEU A 102 -3.32 5.66 4.35
C LEU A 102 -4.32 6.54 5.14
N PRO A 103 -4.21 6.72 6.48
CA PRO A 103 -5.18 7.55 7.19
C PRO A 103 -5.21 9.02 6.72
N PRO A 104 -4.08 9.75 6.62
CA PRO A 104 -4.05 11.09 6.02
C PRO A 104 -4.66 11.13 4.61
N TYR A 105 -4.28 10.17 3.75
CA TYR A 105 -4.82 10.07 2.38
C TYR A 105 -6.35 9.99 2.35
N LEU A 106 -6.95 9.11 3.16
CA LEU A 106 -8.41 8.95 3.22
C LEU A 106 -9.13 10.15 3.85
N ASN A 107 -8.42 11.01 4.58
CA ASN A 107 -8.97 12.24 5.15
C ASN A 107 -8.69 13.48 4.27
N GLY A 108 -8.17 13.28 3.05
CA GLY A 108 -7.92 14.37 2.11
C GLY A 108 -6.74 15.26 2.49
N GLU A 109 -5.84 14.77 3.35
CA GLU A 109 -4.59 15.50 3.62
C GLU A 109 -3.67 15.45 2.40
N GLU A 110 -2.95 16.55 2.20
CA GLU A 110 -1.91 16.59 1.19
C GLU A 110 -0.82 15.56 1.52
N TYR A 111 -0.47 14.73 0.54
CA TYR A 111 0.63 13.80 0.68
C TYR A 111 1.93 14.55 0.89
N LYS A 112 2.52 14.41 2.08
CA LYS A 112 3.83 14.94 2.43
C LYS A 112 4.74 13.76 2.70
N TYR A 113 5.79 13.65 1.91
CA TYR A 113 6.82 12.67 2.20
C TYR A 113 7.56 13.08 3.48
N HIS A 114 7.66 12.18 4.45
CA HIS A 114 8.54 12.37 5.58
C HIS A 114 9.92 11.81 5.21
N ASP A 115 10.88 12.69 4.91
CA ASP A 115 12.29 12.31 4.90
C ASP A 115 12.65 11.91 6.33
N VAL A 116 12.66 10.60 6.61
CA VAL A 116 13.25 10.08 7.84
C VAL A 116 14.76 10.21 7.69
N PHE A 117 15.29 11.35 8.13
CA PHE A 117 16.72 11.59 8.31
C PHE A 117 17.22 10.89 9.58
#